data_AF-A0A958J4U6-F1
#
_entry.id   AF-A0A958J4U6-F1
#
_cell.length_a   1.000
_cell.length_b   1.000
_cell.length_c   1.000
_cell.angle_alpha   90.00
_cell.angle_beta   90.00
_cell.angle_gamma   90.00
#
_symmetry.space_group_name_H-M   'P 1'
#
loop_
_entity.id
_entity.type
_entity.pdbx_description
1 polymer ?
#
loop_
_entity_poly.entity_id
_entity_poly.type
_entity_poly.pdbx_seq_one_letter_code
_entity_poly.pdbx_strand_id
1 'polypeptide(L)'
;MLDTHFPGSYLCRYCPEYYDFMILRQLSDSYQTNAVFIVLKAYVDAGDVLSDGYLLRGSSKSGYLTDERMSIRAINNRVRVLGGAVGIDGLSPHDCRHYWATRAIQKGTDPFALMQAGGWNSLSTVRRYVDENEVANDGVSI
;
A
#
# COMPACT_ATOMS: atom_id res chain seq x y z
N MET A 1 26.83 18.49 36.72
CA MET A 1 26.91 19.95 36.47
C MET A 1 28.03 20.18 35.46
N LEU A 2 27.71 20.08 34.17
CA LEU A 2 28.31 20.90 33.12
C LEU A 2 27.22 21.11 32.09
N ASP A 3 27.04 22.39 31.81
CA ASP A 3 25.91 23.03 31.19
C ASP A 3 26.19 23.25 29.70
N THR A 4 25.09 23.37 28.95
CA THR A 4 24.89 24.29 27.82
C THR A 4 25.48 24.02 26.43
N HIS A 5 24.56 24.22 25.48
CA HIS A 5 24.72 24.87 24.17
C HIS A 5 25.06 23.99 22.96
N PHE A 6 24.01 23.72 22.17
CA PHE A 6 24.08 23.53 20.72
C PHE A 6 24.49 24.86 20.05
N PRO A 7 25.64 24.95 19.37
CA PRO A 7 25.85 25.98 18.37
C PRO A 7 25.31 25.47 17.04
N GLY A 8 24.47 26.30 16.41
CA GLY A 8 23.92 26.03 15.10
C GLY A 8 24.98 25.96 13.99
N SER A 9 24.50 25.36 12.89
CA SER A 9 24.87 25.68 11.51
C SER A 9 26.33 25.50 11.11
N TYR A 10 26.73 24.26 10.81
CA TYR A 10 27.52 23.98 9.60
C TYR A 10 27.07 22.64 8.98
N LEU A 11 26.62 22.76 7.74
CA LEU A 11 26.11 21.70 6.88
C LEU A 11 27.21 20.67 6.57
N CYS A 12 27.13 19.46 7.15
CA CYS A 12 27.70 18.27 6.52
C CYS A 12 26.62 17.67 5.61
N ARG A 13 26.71 17.95 4.31
CA ARG A 13 25.67 17.65 3.31
C ARG A 13 25.73 16.22 2.74
N TYR A 14 26.49 15.30 3.33
CA TYR A 14 26.64 13.91 2.85
C TYR A 14 26.96 12.96 4.01
N CYS A 15 26.01 12.77 4.93
CA CYS A 15 26.04 11.66 5.89
C CYS A 15 24.82 10.76 5.63
N PRO A 16 24.99 9.49 5.20
CA PRO A 16 23.87 8.65 4.73
C PRO A 16 22.87 8.25 5.82
N GLU A 17 23.18 8.51 7.10
CA GLU A 17 22.43 7.94 8.22
C GLU A 17 21.30 8.84 8.74
N TYR A 18 21.07 9.98 8.09
CA TYR A 18 20.01 10.94 8.48
C TYR A 18 18.80 10.99 7.54
N TYR A 19 18.87 10.36 6.36
CA TYR A 19 17.72 10.22 5.47
C TYR A 19 16.78 9.07 5.87
N ASP A 20 17.24 8.19 6.78
CA ASP A 20 16.48 7.01 7.19
C ASP A 20 15.39 7.33 8.24
N PHE A 21 15.59 8.36 9.06
CA PHE A 21 14.63 8.67 10.15
C PHE A 21 13.53 9.67 9.78
N MET A 22 13.71 10.53 8.78
CA MET A 22 12.73 11.59 8.47
C MET A 22 11.62 11.15 7.50
N ILE A 23 11.87 10.17 6.62
CA ILE A 23 10.80 9.61 5.77
C ILE A 23 9.93 8.64 6.57
N LEU A 24 10.51 7.93 7.54
CA LEU A 24 9.77 6.99 8.39
C LEU A 24 8.86 7.66 9.43
N ARG A 25 9.11 8.91 9.80
CA ARG A 25 8.31 9.63 10.82
C ARG A 25 7.04 10.28 10.28
N GLN A 26 6.97 10.59 8.99
CA GLN A 26 5.73 11.10 8.37
C GLN A 26 4.73 9.96 8.05
N LEU A 27 5.19 8.70 8.07
CA LEU A 27 4.37 7.53 7.74
C LEU A 27 3.79 6.80 8.97
N SER A 28 4.09 7.27 10.19
CA SER A 28 3.61 6.66 11.45
C SER A 28 2.15 6.94 11.80
N ASP A 29 1.48 7.86 11.08
CA ASP A 29 0.14 8.33 11.47
C ASP A 29 -1.02 7.60 10.77
N SER A 30 -0.76 6.49 10.08
CA SER A 30 -1.85 5.63 9.60
C SER A 30 -1.55 4.15 9.77
N TYR A 31 -2.35 3.49 10.60
CA TYR A 31 -2.31 2.06 10.97
C TYR A 31 -2.30 1.04 9.81
N GLN A 32 -2.28 1.47 8.54
CA GLN A 32 -2.33 0.61 7.36
C GLN A 32 -0.95 0.33 6.75
N THR A 33 0.05 1.21 6.94
CA THR A 33 1.39 1.07 6.34
C THR A 33 2.28 0.05 7.03
N ASN A 34 1.99 -0.30 8.30
CA ASN A 34 2.83 -1.19 9.09
C ASN A 34 2.58 -2.69 8.81
N ALA A 35 1.32 -3.10 8.60
CA ALA A 35 0.98 -4.51 8.45
C ALA A 35 1.57 -5.14 7.18
N VAL A 36 1.54 -4.42 6.05
CA VAL A 36 2.13 -4.92 4.79
C VAL A 36 3.63 -5.08 4.93
N PHE A 37 4.31 -4.11 5.56
CA PHE A 37 5.74 -4.19 5.81
C PHE A 37 6.10 -5.36 6.74
N ILE A 38 5.36 -5.54 7.84
CA ILE A 38 5.57 -6.67 8.77
C ILE A 38 5.42 -8.01 8.05
N VAL A 39 4.35 -8.19 7.28
CA VAL A 39 4.09 -9.45 6.56
C VAL A 39 5.12 -9.69 5.47
N LEU A 40 5.48 -8.65 4.71
CA LEU A 40 6.52 -8.75 3.69
C LEU A 40 7.88 -9.11 4.32
N LYS A 41 8.23 -8.48 5.44
CA LYS A 41 9.46 -8.78 6.16
C LYS A 41 9.46 -10.22 6.67
N ALA A 42 8.36 -10.70 7.26
CA ALA A 42 8.25 -12.09 7.70
C ALA A 42 8.40 -13.09 6.52
N TYR A 43 7.82 -12.77 5.36
CA TYR A 43 7.94 -13.58 4.14
C TYR A 43 9.38 -13.60 3.60
N VAL A 44 10.10 -12.48 3.66
CA VAL A 44 11.53 -12.41 3.32
C VAL A 44 12.38 -13.20 4.33
N ASP A 45 12.16 -12.98 5.63
CA ASP A 45 12.92 -13.59 6.72
C ASP A 45 12.71 -15.13 6.76
N ALA A 46 11.55 -15.62 6.29
CA ALA A 46 11.29 -17.04 6.11
C ALA A 46 12.07 -17.69 4.95
N GLY A 47 12.76 -16.88 4.11
CA GLY A 47 13.45 -17.36 2.91
C GLY A 47 12.51 -17.71 1.76
N ASP A 48 11.25 -17.25 1.81
CA ASP A 48 10.27 -17.55 0.78
C ASP A 48 10.45 -16.68 -0.47
N VAL A 49 11.19 -15.57 -0.38
CA VAL A 49 11.57 -14.74 -1.52
C VAL A 49 12.85 -15.27 -2.19
N LEU A 50 12.88 -15.30 -3.52
CA LEU A 50 14.10 -15.61 -4.27
C LEU A 50 15.04 -14.40 -4.28
N SER A 51 16.34 -14.64 -4.11
CA SER A 51 17.38 -13.59 -4.16
C SER A 51 17.48 -12.89 -5.52
N ASP A 52 17.15 -13.63 -6.59
CA ASP A 52 16.98 -13.11 -7.94
C ASP A 52 15.75 -13.80 -8.56
N GLY A 53 14.65 -13.07 -8.70
CA GLY A 53 13.38 -13.64 -9.15
C GLY A 53 12.14 -12.84 -8.77
N TYR A 54 10.98 -13.50 -8.83
CA TYR A 54 9.69 -12.88 -8.56
C TYR A 54 9.39 -12.85 -7.06
N LEU A 55 8.82 -11.74 -6.58
CA LEU A 55 8.39 -11.60 -5.19
C LEU A 55 7.35 -12.67 -4.81
N LEU A 56 6.30 -12.80 -5.61
CA LEU A 56 5.24 -13.79 -5.39
C LEU A 56 5.52 -15.07 -6.17
N ARG A 57 5.77 -16.14 -5.44
CA ARG A 57 6.09 -17.46 -5.99
C ARG A 57 4.86 -18.32 -6.17
N GLY A 58 4.89 -19.18 -7.18
CA GLY A 58 3.91 -20.25 -7.35
C GLY A 58 3.97 -21.22 -6.17
N SER A 59 2.87 -21.95 -5.95
CA SER A 59 2.82 -23.04 -4.97
C SER A 59 2.34 -24.32 -5.66
N SER A 60 2.99 -25.43 -5.38
CA SER A 60 2.59 -26.75 -5.87
C SER A 60 1.39 -27.30 -5.09
N LYS A 61 0.78 -28.38 -5.59
CA LYS A 61 -0.30 -29.10 -4.87
C LYS A 61 0.16 -29.69 -3.54
N SER A 62 1.45 -29.95 -3.38
CA SER A 62 2.05 -30.44 -2.14
C SER A 62 2.32 -29.34 -1.12
N GLY A 63 2.00 -28.08 -1.43
CA GLY A 63 2.11 -26.95 -0.50
C GLY A 63 3.46 -26.24 -0.50
N TYR A 64 4.43 -26.72 -1.29
CA TYR A 64 5.74 -26.08 -1.41
C TYR A 64 5.71 -24.90 -2.39
N LEU A 65 6.52 -23.88 -2.12
CA LEU A 65 6.77 -22.80 -3.06
C LEU A 65 7.68 -23.28 -4.19
N THR A 66 7.39 -22.80 -5.40
CA THR A 66 8.17 -23.08 -6.61
C THR A 66 9.00 -21.87 -6.99
N ASP A 67 10.03 -22.06 -7.81
CA ASP A 67 10.83 -20.92 -8.31
C ASP A 67 10.11 -20.11 -9.41
N GLU A 68 8.98 -20.65 -9.89
CA GLU A 68 8.11 -20.02 -10.88
C GLU A 68 7.31 -18.84 -10.31
N ARG A 69 6.98 -17.89 -11.18
CA ARG A 69 6.10 -16.76 -10.84
C ARG A 69 4.69 -17.24 -10.49
N MET A 70 4.07 -16.60 -9.49
CA MET A 70 2.63 -16.80 -9.27
C MET A 70 1.84 -16.29 -10.48
N SER A 71 1.01 -17.14 -11.08
CA SER A 71 0.16 -16.72 -12.19
C SER A 71 -0.95 -15.76 -11.74
N ILE A 72 -1.46 -14.92 -12.64
CA ILE A 72 -2.60 -14.03 -12.37
C ILE A 72 -3.82 -14.82 -11.84
N ARG A 73 -4.07 -16.01 -12.40
CA ARG A 73 -5.13 -16.91 -11.93
C ARG A 73 -4.87 -17.38 -10.49
N ALA A 74 -3.63 -17.72 -10.16
CA ALA A 74 -3.26 -18.11 -8.81
C ALA A 74 -3.42 -16.94 -7.81
N ILE A 75 -3.05 -15.72 -8.19
CA ILE A 75 -3.28 -14.50 -7.38
C ILE A 75 -4.78 -14.31 -7.11
N ASN A 76 -5.62 -14.35 -8.15
CA ASN A 76 -7.08 -14.23 -7.99
C ASN A 76 -7.64 -15.30 -7.04
N ASN A 77 -7.22 -16.55 -7.21
CA ASN A 77 -7.63 -17.65 -6.33
C ASN A 77 -7.17 -17.43 -4.89
N ARG A 78 -5.97 -16.90 -4.68
CA ARG A 78 -5.43 -16.64 -3.34
C ARG A 78 -6.24 -15.57 -2.62
N VAL A 79 -6.53 -14.46 -3.31
CA VAL A 79 -7.38 -13.40 -2.76
C VAL A 79 -8.78 -13.93 -2.45
N ARG A 80 -9.37 -14.75 -3.33
CA ARG A 80 -10.68 -15.37 -3.08
C ARG A 80 -10.69 -16.27 -1.85
N VAL A 81 -9.65 -17.10 -1.67
CA VAL A 81 -9.54 -18.00 -0.51
C VAL A 81 -9.36 -17.20 0.79
N LEU A 82 -8.50 -16.17 0.78
CA LEU A 82 -8.29 -15.30 1.93
C LEU A 82 -9.55 -14.47 2.26
N GLY A 83 -10.26 -13.99 1.24
CA GLY A 83 -11.55 -13.32 1.39
C GLY A 83 -12.57 -14.21 2.10
N GLY A 84 -12.72 -15.45 1.64
CA GLY A 84 -13.61 -16.42 2.29
C GLY A 84 -13.23 -16.68 3.76
N ALA A 85 -11.93 -16.73 4.08
CA ALA A 85 -11.46 -16.90 5.46
C ALA A 85 -11.83 -15.73 6.39
N VAL A 86 -12.06 -14.53 5.84
CA VAL A 86 -12.53 -13.35 6.59
C VAL A 86 -14.01 -13.05 6.36
N GLY A 87 -14.77 -13.98 5.75
CA GLY A 87 -16.21 -13.86 5.51
C GLY A 87 -16.61 -12.98 4.32
N ILE A 88 -15.68 -12.68 3.41
CA ILE A 88 -15.95 -11.93 2.17
C ILE A 88 -15.92 -12.89 0.98
N ASP A 89 -17.11 -13.36 0.60
CA ASP A 89 -17.26 -14.28 -0.52
C ASP A 89 -16.98 -13.61 -1.86
N GLY A 90 -16.24 -14.30 -2.72
CA GLY A 90 -15.98 -13.84 -4.09
C GLY A 90 -14.96 -12.70 -4.21
N LEU A 91 -14.28 -12.31 -3.13
CA LEU A 91 -13.29 -11.23 -3.14
C LEU A 91 -12.24 -11.42 -4.23
N SER A 92 -12.01 -10.36 -5.02
CA SER A 92 -11.00 -10.30 -6.06
C SER A 92 -9.95 -9.21 -5.80
N PRO A 93 -8.77 -9.28 -6.44
CA PRO A 93 -7.77 -8.21 -6.39
C PRO A 93 -8.30 -6.85 -6.88
N HIS A 94 -9.26 -6.86 -7.81
CA HIS A 94 -9.86 -5.64 -8.35
C HIS A 94 -10.73 -4.94 -7.29
N ASP A 95 -11.45 -5.70 -6.47
CA ASP A 95 -12.26 -5.15 -5.37
C ASP A 95 -11.36 -4.47 -4.33
N CYS A 96 -10.23 -5.08 -3.99
CA CYS A 96 -9.23 -4.45 -3.11
C CYS A 96 -8.73 -3.11 -3.66
N ARG A 97 -8.52 -3.02 -4.99
CA ARG A 97 -8.10 -1.78 -5.66
C ARG A 97 -9.22 -0.72 -5.66
N HIS A 98 -10.47 -1.12 -5.91
CA HIS A 98 -11.62 -0.23 -5.82
C HIS A 98 -11.76 0.32 -4.40
N TYR A 99 -11.72 -0.56 -3.39
CA TYR A 99 -11.81 -0.16 -1.99
C TYR A 99 -10.70 0.81 -1.58
N TRP A 100 -9.45 0.55 -1.98
CA TRP A 100 -8.33 1.47 -1.73
C TRP A 100 -8.59 2.86 -2.33
N ALA A 101 -9.08 2.93 -3.57
CA ALA A 101 -9.35 4.17 -4.27
C ALA A 101 -10.49 4.97 -3.62
N THR A 102 -11.63 4.32 -3.34
CA THR A 102 -12.76 4.94 -2.62
C THR A 102 -12.31 5.46 -1.27
N ARG A 103 -11.56 4.66 -0.50
CA ARG A 103 -11.08 5.07 0.84
C ARG A 103 -10.07 6.22 0.79
N ALA A 104 -9.25 6.29 -0.26
CA ALA A 104 -8.31 7.39 -0.45
C ALA A 104 -9.06 8.72 -0.65
N ILE A 105 -10.08 8.74 -1.52
CA ILE A 105 -10.93 9.93 -1.71
C ILE A 105 -11.69 10.29 -0.42
N GLN A 106 -12.27 9.31 0.29
CA GLN A 106 -12.95 9.56 1.57
C GLN A 106 -12.06 10.24 2.62
N LYS A 107 -10.76 9.97 2.58
CA LYS A 107 -9.77 10.60 3.47
C LYS A 107 -9.28 11.95 2.97
N GLY A 108 -9.87 12.50 1.90
CA GLY A 108 -9.50 13.78 1.32
C GLY A 108 -8.26 13.74 0.43
N THR A 109 -7.90 12.58 -0.11
CA THR A 109 -6.81 12.50 -1.10
C THR A 109 -7.23 13.26 -2.35
N ASP A 110 -6.36 14.15 -2.83
CA ASP A 110 -6.58 14.87 -4.07
C ASP A 110 -6.75 13.89 -5.27
N PRO A 111 -7.76 14.08 -6.15
CA PRO A 111 -8.00 13.18 -7.27
C PRO A 111 -6.84 13.06 -8.27
N PHE A 112 -6.01 14.10 -8.45
CA PHE A 112 -4.82 14.00 -9.31
C PHE A 112 -3.74 13.16 -8.63
N ALA A 113 -3.53 13.32 -7.32
CA ALA A 113 -2.63 12.47 -6.56
C ALA A 113 -3.08 11.01 -6.57
N LEU A 114 -4.38 10.74 -6.44
CA LEU A 114 -4.94 9.40 -6.56
C LEU A 114 -4.76 8.83 -7.98
N MET A 115 -4.94 9.65 -9.01
CA MET A 115 -4.70 9.26 -10.41
C MET A 115 -3.27 8.75 -10.62
N GLN A 116 -2.29 9.52 -10.13
CA GLN A 116 -0.87 9.18 -10.23
C GLN A 116 -0.54 7.93 -9.41
N ALA A 117 -0.98 7.87 -8.15
CA ALA A 117 -0.74 6.72 -7.27
C ALA A 117 -1.36 5.42 -7.79
N GLY A 118 -2.54 5.52 -8.43
CA GLY A 118 -3.21 4.38 -9.05
C GLY A 118 -2.66 4.00 -10.43
N GLY A 119 -1.88 4.87 -11.08
CA GLY A 119 -1.41 4.66 -12.44
C GLY A 119 -2.53 4.73 -13.49
N TRP A 120 -3.54 5.57 -13.28
CA TRP A 120 -4.57 5.83 -14.29
C TRP A 120 -4.12 6.95 -15.23
N ASN A 121 -4.44 6.82 -16.52
CA ASN A 121 -4.09 7.84 -17.52
C ASN A 121 -5.14 8.95 -17.66
N SER A 122 -6.27 8.87 -16.93
CA SER A 122 -7.36 9.83 -17.06
C SER A 122 -8.15 10.01 -15.77
N LEU A 123 -8.47 11.26 -15.45
CA LEU A 123 -9.34 11.65 -14.33
C LEU A 123 -10.77 11.16 -14.47
N SER A 124 -11.23 10.88 -15.70
CA SER A 124 -12.58 10.36 -15.93
C SER A 124 -12.82 9.02 -15.21
N THR A 125 -11.78 8.22 -15.01
CA THR A 125 -11.85 6.95 -14.27
C THR A 125 -11.86 7.17 -12.76
N VAL A 126 -11.11 8.18 -12.28
CA VAL A 126 -11.02 8.52 -10.86
C VAL A 126 -12.28 9.20 -10.35
N ARG A 127 -12.96 9.96 -11.21
CA ARG A 127 -14.18 10.69 -10.90
C ARG A 127 -15.27 9.83 -10.27
N ARG A 128 -15.37 8.55 -10.66
CA ARG A 128 -16.31 7.59 -10.07
C ARG A 128 -16.18 7.48 -8.55
N TYR A 129 -14.95 7.53 -8.02
CA TYR A 129 -14.71 7.49 -6.58
C TYR A 129 -14.98 8.82 -5.88
N VAL A 130 -15.03 9.93 -6.61
CA VAL A 130 -15.41 11.24 -6.08
C VAL A 130 -16.93 11.33 -6.01
N ASP A 131 -17.60 11.00 -7.12
CA ASP A 131 -19.06 11.02 -7.23
C ASP A 131 -19.72 10.04 -6.24
N GLU A 132 -19.10 8.89 -5.94
CA GLU A 132 -19.57 7.94 -4.91
C GLU A 132 -19.43 8.46 -3.47
N ASN A 133 -18.57 9.45 -3.23
CA ASN A 133 -18.29 10.02 -1.90
C ASN A 133 -19.00 11.35 -1.64
N GLU A 134 -19.38 12.07 -2.67
CA GLU A 134 -20.22 13.26 -2.54
C GLU A 134 -21.67 12.83 -2.24
N VAL A 135 -22.14 13.09 -1.02
CA VAL A 135 -23.59 13.06 -0.74
C VAL A 135 -24.22 14.13 -1.62
N ALA A 136 -25.11 13.72 -2.52
CA ALA A 136 -25.68 14.51 -3.62
C ALA A 136 -26.40 15.82 -3.24
N ASN A 137 -26.40 16.25 -1.97
CA ASN A 137 -27.19 17.37 -1.46
C ASN A 137 -26.42 18.43 -0.65
N ASP A 138 -25.10 18.33 -0.43
CA ASP A 138 -24.36 19.32 0.39
C ASP A 138 -24.07 20.66 -0.32
N GLY A 139 -24.57 20.84 -1.55
CA GLY A 139 -24.43 22.07 -2.33
C GLY A 139 -25.69 22.53 -3.07
N VAL A 140 -26.84 21.89 -2.85
CA VAL A 140 -28.11 22.29 -3.48
C VAL A 140 -28.84 23.28 -2.55
N SER A 141 -28.62 24.57 -2.77
CA SER A 141 -29.53 25.60 -2.29
C SER A 141 -30.66 25.77 -3.31
N ILE A 142 -31.88 25.38 -2.92
CA ILE A 142 -33.15 25.76 -3.59
C ILE A 142 -33.60 27.16 -3.17
#